data_AF-A0A9E1VBI4-F1
#
_entry.id   AF-A0A9E1VBI4-F1
#
_cell.length_a   1.000
_cell.length_b   1.000
_cell.length_c   1.000
_cell.angle_alpha   90.00
_cell.angle_beta   90.00
_cell.angle_gamma   90.00
#
_symmetry.space_group_name_H-M   'P 1'
#
loop_
_entity.id
_entity.type
_entity.pdbx_description
1 polymer ?
#
loop_
_entity_poly.entity_id
_entity_poly.type
_entity_poly.pdbx_seq_one_letter_code
_entity_poly.pdbx_strand_id
1 'polypeptide(L)' 'MSETDTPPDDIQDFLQPGAPSRDLEYLAWREARIKQALEADLAAPEQAVPQHVIWKKFGIEY' A
#
# COMPACT_ATOMS: atom_id res chain seq x y z
N MET A 1 29.60 25.24 16.87
CA MET A 1 28.99 23.91 16.96
C MET A 1 27.53 24.14 17.31
N SER A 2 26.65 24.18 16.32
CA SER A 2 25.20 24.27 16.55
C SER A 2 24.63 22.92 16.19
N GLU A 3 24.04 22.28 17.20
CA GLU A 3 23.53 20.93 17.19
C GLU A 3 22.46 20.78 16.10
N THR A 4 22.67 19.82 15.20
CA THR A 4 21.66 19.38 14.25
C THR A 4 20.62 18.57 15.02
N ASP A 5 19.52 19.24 15.36
CA ASP A 5 18.28 18.61 15.81
C ASP A 5 17.87 17.57 14.75
N THR A 6 18.12 16.30 15.07
CA THR A 6 17.82 15.17 14.18
C THR A 6 16.38 14.78 14.48
N PRO A 7 15.43 14.93 13.55
CA PRO A 7 14.07 14.48 13.81
C PRO A 7 14.11 12.98 14.16
N PRO A 8 13.30 12.52 15.12
CA PRO A 8 13.19 11.11 15.43
C PRO A 8 12.44 10.46 14.27
N ASP A 9 13.16 10.05 13.23
CA ASP A 9 12.66 9.15 12.19
C ASP A 9 12.52 7.75 12.80
N ASP A 10 11.60 7.61 13.75
CA ASP A 10 11.24 6.31 14.30
C ASP A 10 10.40 5.57 13.26
N ILE A 11 11.00 4.56 12.64
CA ILE A 11 10.37 3.68 11.65
C ILE A 11 9.03 3.12 12.17
N GLN A 12 8.86 3.03 13.50
CA GLN A 12 7.62 2.59 14.13
C GLN A 12 6.42 3.51 13.81
N ASP A 13 6.63 4.81 13.62
CA ASP A 13 5.55 5.76 13.27
C ASP A 13 5.02 5.53 11.84
N PHE A 14 5.87 5.04 10.93
CA PHE A 14 5.47 4.66 9.57
C PHE A 14 4.72 3.33 9.50
N LEU A 15 4.90 2.47 10.50
CA LEU A 15 4.23 1.17 10.58
C LEU A 15 2.85 1.26 11.22
N GLN A 16 2.52 2.38 11.88
CA GLN A 16 1.16 2.59 12.38
C GLN A 16 0.23 2.91 11.21
N PRO A 17 -0.90 2.19 11.06
CA PRO A 17 -1.91 2.57 10.09
C PRO A 17 -2.37 4.00 10.40
N GLY A 18 -2.06 4.93 9.52
CA GLY A 18 -2.52 6.31 9.65
C GLY A 18 -4.05 6.37 9.71
N ALA A 19 -4.57 7.45 10.30
CA ALA A 19 -6.01 7.68 10.31
C ALA A 19 -6.56 7.63 8.88
N PRO A 20 -7.72 6.99 8.64
CA PRO A 20 -8.30 6.92 7.31
C PRO A 20 -8.56 8.32 6.77
N SER A 21 -8.24 8.52 5.48
CA SER A 21 -8.51 9.80 4.80
C SER A 21 -10.00 10.13 4.84
N ARG A 22 -10.31 11.40 5.11
CA ARG A 22 -11.69 11.94 5.09
C ARG A 22 -11.98 12.78 3.84
N ASP A 23 -11.00 12.90 2.95
CA ASP A 23 -11.13 13.65 1.70
C ASP A 23 -12.04 12.90 0.72
N LEU A 24 -13.17 13.52 0.39
CA LEU A 24 -14.19 12.92 -0.47
C LEU A 24 -13.68 12.67 -1.90
N GLU A 25 -12.83 13.55 -2.43
CA GLU A 25 -12.28 13.38 -3.79
C GLU A 25 -11.33 12.18 -3.83
N TYR A 26 -10.46 12.08 -2.83
CA TYR A 26 -9.57 10.94 -2.68
C TYR A 26 -10.34 9.62 -2.51
N LEU A 27 -11.39 9.62 -1.70
CA LEU A 27 -12.20 8.42 -1.46
C LEU A 27 -12.90 7.97 -2.75
N ALA A 28 -13.52 8.88 -3.49
CA ALA A 28 -14.17 8.56 -4.77
C ALA A 28 -13.17 8.02 -5.81
N TRP A 29 -11.98 8.64 -5.89
CA TRP A 29 -10.90 8.18 -6.76
C TRP A 29 -10.41 6.78 -6.36
N ARG A 30 -10.18 6.55 -5.06
CA ARG A 30 -9.72 5.26 -4.54
C ARG A 30 -10.73 4.15 -4.82
N GLU A 31 -12.02 4.41 -4.60
CA GLU A 31 -13.09 3.44 -4.89
C GLU A 31 -13.15 3.10 -6.39
N ALA A 32 -13.09 4.10 -7.27
CA ALA A 32 -13.06 3.89 -8.71
C ALA A 32 -11.86 3.04 -9.14
N ARG A 33 -10.66 3.32 -8.60
CA ARG A 33 -9.44 2.56 -8.86
C ARG A 33 -9.54 1.11 -8.41
N ILE A 34 -10.06 0.87 -7.20
CA ILE A 34 -10.26 -0.49 -6.67
C ILE A 34 -11.23 -1.26 -7.55
N LYS A 35 -12.37 -0.65 -7.90
CA LYS A 35 -13.39 -1.27 -8.74
C LYS A 35 -12.82 -1.67 -10.10
N GLN A 36 -12.09 -0.77 -10.75
CA GLN A 36 -11.46 -1.04 -12.05
C GLN A 36 -10.44 -2.18 -11.97
N ALA A 37 -9.63 -2.23 -10.91
CA ALA A 37 -8.66 -3.30 -10.71
C ALA A 37 -9.33 -4.67 -10.50
N LEU A 38 -10.41 -4.71 -9.71
CA LEU A 38 -11.19 -5.93 -9.49
C LEU A 38 -11.88 -6.43 -10.76
N GLU A 39 -12.46 -5.52 -11.55
CA GLU A 39 -13.08 -5.88 -12.83
C GLU A 39 -12.05 -6.46 -13.81
N ALA A 40 -10.84 -5.89 -13.86
CA ALA A 40 -9.75 -6.41 -14.69
C ALA A 40 -9.27 -7.81 -14.24
N ASP A 41 -9.14 -8.03 -12.93
CA ASP A 41 -8.72 -9.32 -12.36
C ASP A 41 -9.77 -10.41 -12.62
N LEU A 42 -11.06 -10.10 -12.40
CA LEU A 42 -12.17 -11.03 -12.66
C LEU A 42 -12.32 -11.39 -14.15
N ALA A 43 -11.92 -10.49 -15.05
CA ALA A 43 -11.98 -10.73 -16.49
C ALA A 43 -10.86 -11.65 -17.02
N ALA A 44 -9.74 -11.76 -16.30
CA ALA A 44 -8.55 -12.51 -16.73
C ALA A 44 -7.89 -13.28 -15.56
N PRO A 45 -8.60 -14.23 -14.92
CA PRO A 45 -8.10 -14.94 -13.75
C PRO A 45 -6.83 -15.75 -14.03
N GLU A 46 -6.55 -16.13 -15.27
CA GLU A 46 -5.32 -16.80 -15.69
C GLU A 46 -4.07 -15.92 -15.55
N GLN A 47 -4.24 -14.60 -15.43
CA GLN A 47 -3.16 -13.64 -15.20
C GLN A 47 -2.87 -13.42 -13.71
N ALA A 48 -3.65 -14.03 -12.82
CA ALA A 48 -3.46 -13.91 -11.38
C ALA A 48 -2.06 -14.41 -10.99
N VAL A 49 -1.28 -13.53 -10.36
CA VAL A 49 0.07 -13.87 -9.91
C VAL A 49 -0.04 -14.74 -8.65
N PRO A 50 0.55 -15.95 -8.62
CA PRO A 50 0.51 -16.79 -7.44
C PRO A 50 1.15 -16.09 -6.23
N GLN A 51 0.53 -16.25 -5.06
CA GLN A 51 0.94 -15.57 -3.83
C GLN A 51 2.43 -15.76 -3.49
N HIS A 52 2.96 -16.97 -3.68
CA HIS A 52 4.38 -17.27 -3.43
C HIS A 52 5.33 -16.43 -4.32
N VAL A 53 4.94 -16.09 -5.55
CA VAL A 53 5.74 -15.23 -6.44
C VAL A 53 5.79 -13.81 -5.91
N ILE A 54 4.69 -13.32 -5.35
CA ILE A 54 4.63 -12.01 -4.70
C ILE A 54 5.49 -11.99 -3.44
N TRP A 55 5.37 -12.99 -2.56
CA TRP A 55 6.19 -13.08 -1.35
C TRP A 55 7.68 -13.11 -1.67
N LYS A 56 8.09 -13.89 -2.67
CA LYS A 56 9.47 -13.92 -3.16
C LYS A 56 9.96 -12.56 -3.62
N LYS A 57 9.14 -11.83 -4.38
CA LYS A 57 9.50 -10.51 -4.92
C LYS A 57 9.76 -9.50 -3.80
N PHE A 58 9.05 -9.59 -2.68
CA PHE A 58 9.14 -8.65 -1.57
C PHE A 58 9.91 -9.18 -0.35
N GLY A 59 10.47 -10.38 -0.42
CA GLY A 59 11.20 -10.99 0.70
C GLY A 59 10.33 -11.30 1.92
N ILE A 60 9.05 -11.60 1.71
CA ILE A 60 8.05 -11.92 2.76
C ILE A 60 7.84 -13.44 2.85
N GLU A 61 8.86 -14.22 2.46
CA GLU A 61 8.85 -15.67 2.56
C GLU A 61 9.01 -16.07 4.05
N TYR A 62 8.14 -16.97 4.55
CA TYR A 62 8.20 -17.53 5.90
C TYR A 62 9.13 -18.74 5.98
#